data_AF-A0A954JJY6-F1
#
_entry.id   AF-A0A954JJY6-F1
#
_cell.length_a   1.000
_cell.length_b   1.000
_cell.length_c   1.000
_cell.angle_alpha   90.00
_cell.angle_beta   90.00
_cell.angle_gamma   90.00
#
_symmetry.space_group_name_H-M   'P 1'
#
loop_
_entity.id
_entity.type
_entity.pdbx_description
1 polymer ?
#
loop_
_entity_poly.entity_id
_entity_poly.type
_entity_poly.pdbx_seq_one_letter_code
_entity_poly.pdbx_strand_id
1 'polypeptide(L)'
;MYAFSRTELIVVVATISLLIALLVPAVHNAREAARRNQFRNSLKNVGLAFYNYYDTHRVLPPGGIVDIGGRGHHGWFTQLLPYLEASPLYSQIDFDQPWDHPVNRARFRGVYSCAVKPDWTPQTDENGFGLIHFRANAECLSANSSRSFEQLEAKRDETWLVGELKQDFVPWGSPWNFSRFDGDFTRPQTPFGSQWRVNGKAGGHFVLGDGSVRFLNESAVPFLARSQVRH
;
A
#
# COMPACT_ATOMS: atom_id res chain seq x y z
N MET A 1 -9.93 49.50 38.79
CA MET A 1 -10.21 48.17 38.22
C MET A 1 -11.21 48.38 37.11
N TYR A 2 -10.79 48.40 35.85
CA TYR A 2 -11.69 48.64 34.72
C TYR A 2 -12.66 47.46 34.62
N ALA A 3 -13.96 47.71 34.76
CA ALA A 3 -14.99 46.71 34.60
C ALA A 3 -15.15 46.40 33.10
N PHE A 4 -14.93 45.15 32.72
CA PHE A 4 -15.05 44.68 31.34
C PHE A 4 -16.50 44.81 30.86
N SER A 5 -16.73 45.52 29.76
CA SER A 5 -18.08 45.81 29.30
C SER A 5 -18.69 44.63 28.54
N ARG A 6 -20.02 44.51 28.59
CA ARG A 6 -20.79 43.46 27.89
C ARG A 6 -20.48 43.44 26.39
N THR A 7 -20.26 44.60 25.79
CA THR A 7 -19.94 44.74 24.36
C THR A 7 -18.54 44.23 24.05
N GLU A 8 -17.53 44.54 24.87
CA GLU A 8 -16.17 44.02 24.69
C GLU A 8 -16.12 42.49 24.76
N LEU A 9 -16.90 41.88 25.66
CA LEU A 9 -17.02 40.42 25.75
C LEU A 9 -17.58 39.81 24.46
N ILE A 10 -18.61 40.41 23.88
CA ILE A 10 -19.23 39.94 22.64
C ILE A 10 -18.22 40.00 21.48
N VAL A 11 -17.48 41.10 21.35
CA VAL A 11 -16.48 41.27 20.29
C VAL A 11 -15.36 40.24 20.43
N VAL A 12 -14.89 39.98 21.65
CA VAL A 12 -13.86 38.97 21.90
C VAL A 12 -14.36 37.56 21.57
N VAL A 13 -15.57 37.19 21.98
CA VAL A 13 -16.12 35.87 21.66
C VAL A 13 -16.39 35.73 20.16
N ALA A 14 -16.89 36.78 19.50
CA ALA A 14 -17.11 36.78 18.05
C ALA A 14 -15.81 36.59 17.25
N THR A 15 -14.74 37.29 17.64
CA THR A 15 -13.44 37.16 16.99
C THR A 15 -12.82 35.79 17.24
N ILE A 16 -12.86 35.24 18.47
CA ILE A 16 -12.39 33.87 18.75
C ILE A 16 -13.17 32.83 17.94
N SER A 17 -14.50 32.98 17.87
CA SER A 17 -15.36 32.04 17.11
C SER A 17 -15.03 32.07 15.62
N LEU A 18 -14.79 33.25 15.05
CA LEU A 18 -14.34 33.41 13.66
C LEU A 18 -12.97 32.76 13.43
N LEU A 19 -12.01 32.96 14.34
CA LEU A 19 -10.68 32.36 14.24
C LEU A 19 -10.76 30.83 14.28
N ILE A 20 -11.56 30.26 15.19
CA ILE A 20 -11.77 28.80 15.29
C ILE A 20 -12.44 28.27 14.02
N ALA A 21 -13.45 28.96 13.48
CA ALA A 21 -14.14 28.56 12.26
C ALA A 21 -13.21 28.46 11.04
N LEU A 22 -12.19 29.33 10.96
CA LEU A 22 -11.16 29.27 9.92
C LEU A 22 -10.08 28.21 10.20
N LEU A 23 -9.77 27.97 11.48
CA LEU A 23 -8.71 27.03 11.89
C LEU A 23 -9.12 25.57 11.71
N VAL A 24 -10.36 25.22 12.03
CA VAL A 24 -10.84 23.82 12.00
C VAL A 24 -10.69 23.18 10.61
N PRO A 25 -11.18 23.78 9.50
CA PRO A 25 -11.00 23.20 8.16
C PRO A 25 -9.52 23.06 7.77
N ALA A 26 -8.70 24.04 8.14
CA ALA A 26 -7.26 24.01 7.85
C ALA A 26 -6.54 22.85 8.55
N VAL A 27 -6.85 22.61 9.82
CA VAL A 27 -6.27 21.49 10.60
C VAL A 27 -6.69 20.14 10.00
N HIS A 28 -7.95 19.99 9.58
CA HIS A 28 -8.43 18.75 8.96
C HIS A 28 -7.71 18.47 7.63
N ASN A 29 -7.62 19.48 6.75
CA ASN A 29 -6.88 19.37 5.49
C ASN A 29 -5.40 19.00 5.70
N ALA A 30 -4.75 19.60 6.70
CA ALA A 30 -3.37 19.29 7.05
C ALA A 30 -3.20 17.85 7.53
N ARG A 31 -4.12 17.35 8.38
CA ARG A 31 -4.11 15.96 8.85
C ARG A 31 -4.31 14.97 7.70
N GLU A 32 -5.26 15.23 6.81
CA GLU A 32 -5.49 14.38 5.64
C GLU A 32 -4.28 14.35 4.69
N ALA A 33 -3.64 15.50 4.46
CA ALA A 33 -2.41 15.57 3.68
C ALA A 33 -1.27 14.79 4.35
N ALA A 34 -1.14 14.86 5.68
CA ALA A 34 -0.15 14.10 6.44
C ALA A 34 -0.38 12.59 6.31
N ARG A 35 -1.63 12.12 6.43
CA ARG A 35 -2.02 10.70 6.27
C ARG A 35 -1.67 10.17 4.88
N ARG A 36 -2.00 10.94 3.84
CA ARG A 36 -1.62 10.61 2.45
C ARG A 36 -0.09 10.53 2.29
N ASN A 37 0.64 11.49 2.85
CA ASN A 37 2.10 11.51 2.79
C ASN A 37 2.72 10.33 3.53
N GLN A 38 2.17 9.96 4.69
CA GLN A 38 2.61 8.79 5.46
C GLN A 38 2.44 7.52 4.65
N PHE A 39 1.27 7.27 4.05
CA PHE A 39 1.06 6.07 3.24
C PHE A 39 1.94 6.05 1.98
N ARG A 40 2.12 7.21 1.31
CA ARG A 40 3.07 7.33 0.20
C ARG A 40 4.50 6.99 0.62
N ASN A 41 4.91 7.37 1.83
CA ASN A 41 6.22 7.01 2.37
C ASN A 41 6.31 5.52 2.69
N SER A 42 5.24 4.88 3.18
CA SER A 42 5.18 3.42 3.31
C SER A 42 5.41 2.73 1.97
N LEU A 43 4.79 3.19 0.88
CA LEU A 43 5.02 2.66 -0.47
C LEU A 43 6.47 2.86 -0.94
N LYS A 44 7.10 3.99 -0.59
CA LYS A 44 8.54 4.20 -0.87
C LYS A 44 9.41 3.19 -0.14
N ASN A 45 9.10 2.91 1.13
CA ASN A 45 9.83 1.91 1.91
C ASN A 45 9.67 0.51 1.30
N VAL A 46 8.47 0.18 0.80
CA VAL A 46 8.24 -1.06 0.04
C VAL A 46 9.06 -1.09 -1.24
N GLY A 47 9.10 -0.01 -2.02
CA GLY A 47 9.96 0.09 -3.20
C GLY A 47 11.43 -0.12 -2.88
N LEU A 48 11.93 0.49 -1.80
CA LEU A 48 13.29 0.28 -1.32
C LEU A 48 13.53 -1.19 -0.91
N ALA A 49 12.56 -1.81 -0.24
CA ALA A 49 12.65 -3.22 0.15
C ALA A 49 12.75 -4.15 -1.06
N PHE A 50 12.00 -3.89 -2.14
CA PHE A 50 12.15 -4.61 -3.41
C PHE A 50 13.57 -4.49 -3.98
N TYR A 51 14.15 -3.29 -3.94
CA TYR A 51 15.50 -3.05 -4.41
C TYR A 51 16.56 -3.78 -3.58
N ASN A 52 16.43 -3.74 -2.24
CA ASN A 52 17.35 -4.45 -1.35
C ASN A 52 17.24 -5.98 -1.53
N TYR A 53 16.02 -6.48 -1.72
CA TYR A 53 15.79 -7.89 -2.06
C TYR A 53 16.48 -8.24 -3.38
N TYR A 54 16.27 -7.44 -4.43
CA TYR A 54 16.85 -7.67 -5.75
C TYR A 54 18.38 -7.56 -5.75
N ASP A 55 18.98 -6.64 -4.99
CA ASP A 55 20.44 -6.54 -4.91
C ASP A 55 21.06 -7.80 -4.27
N THR A 56 20.37 -8.37 -3.28
CA THR A 56 20.78 -9.59 -2.59
C THR A 56 20.56 -10.85 -3.45
N HIS A 57 19.38 -10.99 -4.07
CA HIS A 57 18.94 -12.22 -4.72
C HIS A 57 19.03 -12.21 -6.26
N ARG A 58 19.29 -11.05 -6.86
CA ARG A 58 19.32 -10.79 -8.32
C ARG A 58 18.01 -11.10 -9.06
N VAL A 59 16.92 -11.28 -8.32
CA VAL A 59 15.56 -11.52 -8.81
C VAL A 59 14.55 -10.77 -7.94
N LEU A 60 13.37 -10.49 -8.49
CA LEU A 60 12.21 -10.07 -7.71
C LEU A 60 11.71 -11.22 -6.84
N PRO A 61 11.09 -10.94 -5.68
CA PRO A 61 10.52 -12.00 -4.85
C PRO A 61 9.40 -12.73 -5.61
N PRO A 62 9.17 -14.02 -5.32
CA PRO A 62 8.01 -14.72 -5.87
C PRO A 62 6.72 -14.05 -5.43
N GLY A 63 5.71 -14.01 -6.31
CA GLY A 63 4.39 -13.44 -5.99
C GLY A 63 3.72 -14.15 -4.80
N GLY A 64 3.90 -15.46 -4.76
CA GLY A 64 3.58 -16.32 -3.64
C GLY A 64 4.30 -17.65 -3.75
N ILE A 65 4.53 -18.30 -2.61
CA ILE A 65 5.05 -19.66 -2.52
C ILE A 65 3.85 -20.58 -2.31
N VAL A 66 3.71 -21.61 -3.12
CA VAL A 66 2.57 -22.53 -3.15
C VAL A 66 3.10 -23.95 -3.27
N ASP A 67 2.60 -24.88 -2.42
CA ASP A 67 3.02 -26.29 -2.48
C ASP A 67 2.41 -27.04 -3.68
N ILE A 68 2.83 -28.28 -3.88
CA ILE A 68 2.34 -29.15 -4.98
C ILE A 68 0.82 -29.39 -4.87
N GLY A 69 0.26 -29.33 -3.65
CA GLY A 69 -1.16 -29.46 -3.38
C GLY A 69 -1.95 -28.16 -3.61
N GLY A 70 -1.32 -27.09 -4.07
CA GLY A 70 -1.94 -25.79 -4.28
C GLY A 70 -2.15 -24.98 -3.00
N ARG A 71 -1.62 -25.44 -1.85
CA ARG A 71 -1.73 -24.71 -0.59
C ARG A 71 -0.71 -23.58 -0.56
N GLY A 72 -1.21 -22.40 -0.24
CA GLY A 72 -0.41 -21.19 -0.20
C GLY A 72 0.45 -21.11 1.06
N HIS A 73 1.77 -21.06 0.90
CA HIS A 73 2.71 -20.86 1.99
C HIS A 73 2.82 -19.39 2.37
N HIS A 74 3.47 -18.55 1.56
CA HIS A 74 3.72 -17.15 1.91
C HIS A 74 3.70 -16.25 0.68
N GLY A 75 3.13 -15.06 0.83
CA GLY A 75 3.17 -14.01 -0.20
C GLY A 75 4.47 -13.24 -0.26
N TRP A 76 4.65 -12.52 -1.38
CA TRP A 76 5.80 -11.66 -1.66
C TRP A 76 6.14 -10.69 -0.52
N PHE A 77 5.13 -10.16 0.17
CA PHE A 77 5.36 -9.19 1.25
C PHE A 77 6.10 -9.82 2.44
N THR A 78 5.85 -11.11 2.70
CA THR A 78 6.57 -11.88 3.74
C THR A 78 8.08 -11.93 3.45
N GLN A 79 8.45 -12.05 2.16
CA GLN A 79 9.85 -12.07 1.72
C GLN A 79 10.56 -10.72 1.89
N LEU A 80 9.80 -9.63 2.00
CA LEU A 80 10.34 -8.28 2.16
C LEU A 80 10.52 -7.86 3.61
N LEU A 81 9.99 -8.62 4.59
CA LEU A 81 10.08 -8.26 6.01
C LEU A 81 11.51 -7.95 6.51
N PRO A 82 12.58 -8.69 6.11
CA PRO A 82 13.94 -8.36 6.50
C PRO A 82 14.41 -6.97 6.04
N TYR A 83 13.81 -6.46 4.98
CA TYR A 83 14.13 -5.16 4.36
C TYR A 83 13.14 -4.05 4.76
N LEU A 84 12.16 -4.38 5.63
CA LEU A 84 11.12 -3.48 6.14
C LEU A 84 11.23 -3.30 7.66
N GLU A 85 12.44 -3.44 8.22
CA GLU A 85 12.71 -3.37 9.67
C GLU A 85 11.94 -4.42 10.50
N ALA A 86 11.48 -5.50 9.85
CA ALA A 86 10.68 -6.56 10.46
C ALA A 86 11.45 -7.90 10.53
N SER A 87 12.79 -7.86 10.55
CA SER A 87 13.64 -9.05 10.68
C SER A 87 13.32 -9.92 11.90
N PRO A 88 13.02 -9.37 13.10
CA PRO A 88 12.64 -10.19 14.25
C PRO A 88 11.32 -10.97 14.04
N LEU A 89 10.37 -10.42 13.27
CA LEU A 89 9.16 -11.18 12.89
C LEU A 89 9.53 -12.28 11.90
N TYR A 90 10.32 -11.95 10.88
CA TYR A 90 10.71 -12.88 9.83
C TYR A 90 11.36 -14.14 10.40
N SER A 91 12.27 -13.98 11.37
CA SER A 91 12.92 -15.12 12.05
C SER A 91 11.99 -15.99 12.90
N GLN A 92 10.76 -15.56 13.18
CA GLN A 92 9.77 -16.31 13.95
C GLN A 92 8.76 -17.06 13.07
N ILE A 93 8.82 -16.89 11.75
CA ILE A 93 7.94 -17.57 10.79
C ILE A 93 8.51 -18.96 10.50
N ASP A 94 7.64 -19.96 10.61
CA ASP A 94 7.92 -21.32 10.16
C ASP A 94 7.58 -21.42 8.66
N PHE A 95 8.60 -21.39 7.79
CA PHE A 95 8.44 -21.40 6.35
C PHE A 95 8.02 -22.77 5.77
N ASP A 96 8.14 -23.84 6.57
CA ASP A 96 7.67 -25.17 6.19
C ASP A 96 6.15 -25.31 6.36
N GLN A 97 5.49 -24.30 6.95
CA GLN A 97 4.06 -24.27 7.19
C GLN A 97 3.36 -23.13 6.44
N PRO A 98 2.08 -23.29 6.05
CA PRO A 98 1.27 -22.19 5.54
C PRO A 98 1.23 -20.96 6.46
N TRP A 99 1.08 -19.76 5.89
CA TRP A 99 1.01 -18.52 6.65
C TRP A 99 -0.14 -18.49 7.68
N ASP A 100 -1.25 -19.17 7.38
CA ASP A 100 -2.45 -19.26 8.23
C ASP A 100 -2.48 -20.50 9.14
N HIS A 101 -1.46 -21.36 9.04
CA HIS A 101 -1.27 -22.53 9.89
C HIS A 101 -1.23 -22.12 11.38
N PRO A 102 -1.76 -22.93 12.32
CA PRO A 102 -1.78 -22.58 13.75
C PRO A 102 -0.44 -22.12 14.34
N VAL A 103 0.68 -22.68 13.86
CA VAL A 103 2.05 -22.27 14.26
C VAL A 103 2.35 -20.84 13.84
N ASN A 104 1.95 -20.43 12.63
CA ASN A 104 2.23 -19.11 12.08
C ASN A 104 1.17 -18.07 12.43
N ARG A 105 -0.07 -18.48 12.69
CA ARG A 105 -1.26 -17.61 12.80
C ARG A 105 -1.04 -16.34 13.62
N ALA A 106 -0.44 -16.44 14.81
CA ALA A 106 -0.22 -15.30 15.69
C ALA A 106 0.68 -14.22 15.06
N ARG A 107 1.64 -14.61 14.22
CA ARG A 107 2.62 -13.73 13.58
C ARG A 107 1.95 -12.88 12.51
N PHE A 108 0.94 -13.43 11.83
CA PHE A 108 0.21 -12.77 10.75
C PHE A 108 -0.99 -11.92 11.21
N ARG A 109 -1.30 -11.91 12.51
CA ARG A 109 -2.34 -11.02 13.09
C ARG A 109 -1.85 -9.59 13.34
N GLY A 110 -0.54 -9.36 13.32
CA GLY A 110 0.02 -8.02 13.49
C GLY A 110 -0.35 -7.10 12.32
N VAL A 111 -0.79 -5.88 12.64
CA VAL A 111 -0.97 -4.82 11.65
C VAL A 111 0.36 -4.14 11.41
N TYR A 112 0.88 -4.25 10.19
CA TYR A 112 2.08 -3.57 9.76
C TYR A 112 1.74 -2.17 9.26
N SER A 113 2.23 -1.13 9.92
CA SER A 113 1.95 0.27 9.57
C SER A 113 2.39 0.63 8.14
N CYS A 114 3.43 -0.05 7.62
CA CYS A 114 3.86 0.09 6.24
C CYS A 114 2.93 -0.63 5.24
N ALA A 115 2.11 -1.59 5.68
CA ALA A 115 1.19 -2.35 4.85
C ALA A 115 -0.20 -1.71 4.73
N VAL A 116 -0.61 -0.88 5.69
CA VAL A 116 -1.97 -0.32 5.78
C VAL A 116 -2.02 1.21 5.64
N LYS A 117 -3.21 1.70 5.35
CA LYS A 117 -3.54 3.13 5.36
C LYS A 117 -3.95 3.51 6.80
N PRO A 118 -3.40 4.56 7.41
CA PRO A 118 -3.54 4.82 8.85
C PRO A 118 -4.98 4.85 9.40
N ASP A 119 -5.95 5.36 8.62
CA ASP A 119 -7.34 5.53 9.07
C ASP A 119 -8.33 4.63 8.33
N TRP A 120 -7.81 3.66 7.57
CA TRP A 120 -8.68 2.72 6.90
C TRP A 120 -9.16 1.66 7.88
N THR A 121 -10.46 1.44 7.92
CA THR A 121 -11.09 0.37 8.68
C THR A 121 -11.86 -0.56 7.73
N PRO A 122 -11.70 -1.88 7.84
CA PRO A 122 -10.90 -2.59 8.85
C PRO A 122 -9.40 -2.63 8.51
N GLN A 123 -8.54 -2.82 9.52
CA GLN A 123 -7.09 -3.09 9.34
C GLN A 123 -6.75 -4.58 9.43
N THR A 124 -7.72 -5.40 9.82
CA THR A 124 -7.63 -6.85 9.88
C THR A 124 -8.79 -7.48 9.11
N ASP A 125 -8.64 -8.71 8.65
CA ASP A 125 -9.77 -9.48 8.14
C ASP A 125 -10.70 -9.98 9.27
N GLU A 126 -11.74 -10.73 8.90
CA GLU A 126 -12.69 -11.37 9.83
C GLU A 126 -12.05 -12.40 10.77
N ASN A 127 -10.89 -12.96 10.41
CA ASN A 127 -10.14 -13.93 11.20
C ASN A 127 -9.06 -13.27 12.09
N GLY A 128 -8.95 -11.95 12.02
CA GLY A 128 -8.00 -11.12 12.76
C GLY A 128 -6.62 -11.00 12.14
N PHE A 129 -6.40 -11.46 10.91
CA PHE A 129 -5.14 -11.31 10.20
C PHE A 129 -4.94 -9.88 9.71
N GLY A 130 -3.73 -9.34 9.85
CA GLY A 130 -3.41 -7.98 9.39
C GLY A 130 -3.52 -7.87 7.88
N LEU A 131 -4.16 -6.80 7.40
CA LEU A 131 -4.37 -6.57 5.96
C LEU A 131 -3.19 -5.87 5.30
N ILE A 132 -3.16 -5.92 3.97
CA ILE A 132 -2.29 -5.12 3.11
C ILE A 132 -3.11 -4.30 2.12
N HIS A 133 -2.82 -3.01 2.01
CA HIS A 133 -3.58 -2.03 1.21
C HIS A 133 -2.92 -1.70 -0.13
N PHE A 134 -2.07 -2.60 -0.61
CA PHE A 134 -1.47 -2.56 -1.93
C PHE A 134 -1.21 -3.96 -2.45
N ARG A 135 -1.13 -4.08 -3.77
CA ARG A 135 -1.02 -5.36 -4.48
C ARG A 135 0.09 -5.31 -5.53
N ALA A 136 0.78 -6.43 -5.70
CA ALA A 136 1.83 -6.55 -6.70
C ALA A 136 1.28 -6.75 -8.13
N ASN A 137 2.08 -6.38 -9.13
CA ASN A 137 1.81 -6.64 -10.53
C ASN A 137 2.07 -8.12 -10.87
N ALA A 138 1.05 -8.81 -11.37
CA ALA A 138 1.14 -10.23 -11.76
C ALA A 138 2.14 -10.52 -12.90
N GLU A 139 2.51 -9.51 -13.68
CA GLU A 139 3.51 -9.64 -14.75
C GLU A 139 4.94 -9.65 -14.21
N CYS A 140 5.16 -8.95 -13.10
CA CYS A 140 6.44 -8.91 -12.42
C CYS A 140 6.59 -10.08 -11.43
N LEU A 141 5.50 -10.39 -10.72
CA LEU A 141 5.46 -11.35 -9.63
C LEU A 141 4.40 -12.41 -9.91
N SER A 142 4.78 -13.67 -9.93
CA SER A 142 3.85 -14.79 -10.07
C SER A 142 4.17 -15.92 -9.09
N ALA A 143 3.21 -16.82 -8.89
CA ALA A 143 3.37 -17.93 -7.94
C ALA A 143 4.56 -18.82 -8.34
N ASN A 144 5.40 -19.16 -7.35
CA ASN A 144 6.58 -20.02 -7.50
C ASN A 144 7.59 -19.58 -8.58
N SER A 145 7.53 -18.32 -9.04
CA SER A 145 8.42 -17.80 -10.06
C SER A 145 9.10 -16.54 -9.57
N SER A 146 10.42 -16.51 -9.67
CA SER A 146 11.21 -15.30 -9.44
C SER A 146 11.80 -14.86 -10.77
N ARG A 147 11.59 -13.59 -11.14
CA ARG A 147 12.08 -13.02 -12.39
C ARG A 147 13.00 -11.84 -12.08
N SER A 148 14.04 -11.66 -12.88
CA SER A 148 14.86 -10.44 -12.82
C SER A 148 14.19 -9.32 -13.63
N PHE A 149 14.58 -8.06 -13.37
CA PHE A 149 14.08 -6.93 -14.16
C PHE A 149 14.44 -7.03 -15.64
N GLU A 150 15.56 -7.70 -15.96
CA GLU A 150 16.05 -7.91 -17.33
C GLU A 150 15.17 -8.90 -18.11
N GLN A 151 14.41 -9.74 -17.41
CA GLN A 151 13.46 -10.68 -17.99
C GLN A 151 12.08 -10.06 -18.24
N LEU A 152 11.87 -8.81 -17.84
CA LEU A 152 10.64 -8.07 -18.11
C LEU A 152 10.75 -7.38 -19.48
N GLU A 153 9.67 -7.43 -20.26
CA GLU A 153 9.64 -6.82 -21.60
C GLU A 153 9.69 -5.28 -21.54
N ALA A 154 9.05 -4.69 -20.53
CA ALA A 154 9.02 -3.25 -20.34
C ALA A 154 10.27 -2.78 -19.57
N LYS A 155 10.70 -1.55 -19.87
CA LYS A 155 11.77 -0.89 -19.09
C LYS A 155 11.35 -0.73 -17.62
N ARG A 156 12.34 -0.64 -16.73
CA ARG A 156 12.10 -0.50 -15.28
C ARG A 156 11.26 0.73 -14.93
N ASP A 157 11.48 1.87 -15.58
CA ASP A 157 10.73 3.11 -15.40
C ASP A 157 9.34 3.08 -16.08
N GLU A 158 9.08 2.07 -16.90
CA GLU A 158 7.81 1.80 -17.57
C GLU A 158 6.99 0.67 -16.92
N THR A 159 7.52 0.07 -15.85
CA THR A 159 6.90 -1.05 -15.15
C THR A 159 6.45 -0.61 -13.77
N TRP A 160 5.20 -0.88 -13.39
CA TRP A 160 4.77 -0.77 -11.99
C TRP A 160 4.95 -2.11 -11.27
N LEU A 161 5.43 -2.05 -10.05
CA LEU A 161 5.65 -3.20 -9.18
C LEU A 161 4.48 -3.44 -8.25
N VAL A 162 4.00 -2.36 -7.61
CA VAL A 162 2.97 -2.41 -6.57
C VAL A 162 2.02 -1.24 -6.74
N GLY A 163 0.73 -1.48 -6.62
CA GLY A 163 -0.32 -0.47 -6.72
C GLY A 163 -1.19 -0.40 -5.46
N GLU A 164 -1.57 0.81 -5.09
CA GLU A 164 -2.51 1.09 -3.99
C GLU A 164 -3.90 0.50 -4.28
N LEU A 165 -4.50 -0.08 -3.25
CA LEU A 165 -5.85 -0.63 -3.29
C LEU A 165 -6.86 0.29 -2.56
N LYS A 166 -8.09 0.35 -3.10
CA LYS A 166 -9.28 0.94 -2.46
C LYS A 166 -10.23 -0.12 -1.90
N GLN A 167 -10.09 -1.38 -2.29
CA GLN A 167 -10.92 -2.51 -1.83
C GLN A 167 -10.20 -3.85 -2.07
N ASP A 168 -10.87 -4.95 -1.72
CA ASP A 168 -10.38 -6.33 -1.85
C ASP A 168 -9.04 -6.57 -1.15
N PHE A 169 -8.88 -6.00 0.04
CA PHE A 169 -7.69 -6.23 0.85
C PHE A 169 -7.63 -7.69 1.28
N VAL A 170 -6.41 -8.21 1.29
CA VAL A 170 -6.12 -9.55 1.78
C VAL A 170 -5.16 -9.47 2.96
N PRO A 171 -5.05 -10.53 3.77
CA PRO A 171 -3.98 -10.64 4.75
C PRO A 171 -2.59 -10.44 4.12
N TRP A 172 -1.70 -9.72 4.78
CA TRP A 172 -0.36 -9.43 4.24
C TRP A 172 0.50 -10.68 4.04
N GLY A 173 0.18 -11.78 4.71
CA GLY A 173 0.82 -13.08 4.51
C GLY A 173 0.32 -13.85 3.29
N SER A 174 -0.81 -13.45 2.71
CA SER A 174 -1.48 -14.19 1.65
C SER A 174 -0.58 -14.34 0.41
N PRO A 175 -0.42 -15.56 -0.12
CA PRO A 175 0.34 -15.82 -1.34
C PRO A 175 -0.34 -15.32 -2.60
N TRP A 176 -1.59 -14.85 -2.50
CA TRP A 176 -2.40 -14.44 -3.64
C TRP A 176 -2.52 -12.91 -3.75
N ASN A 177 -1.61 -12.15 -3.14
CA ASN A 177 -1.63 -10.69 -3.21
C ASN A 177 -0.92 -10.12 -4.45
N PHE A 178 -1.28 -10.61 -5.64
CA PHE A 178 -0.84 -10.06 -6.92
C PHE A 178 -1.96 -10.16 -7.95
N SER A 179 -2.08 -9.19 -8.85
CA SER A 179 -3.06 -9.25 -9.93
C SER A 179 -2.65 -8.39 -11.12
N ARG A 180 -3.30 -8.62 -12.26
CA ARG A 180 -3.26 -7.72 -13.40
C ARG A 180 -4.12 -6.48 -13.09
N PHE A 181 -3.80 -5.37 -13.77
CA PHE A 181 -4.60 -4.16 -13.76
C PHE A 181 -4.54 -3.50 -15.15
N ASP A 182 -5.71 -3.28 -15.73
CA ASP A 182 -5.86 -2.69 -17.07
C ASP A 182 -5.85 -1.15 -17.06
N GLY A 183 -5.71 -0.53 -15.88
CA GLY A 183 -5.67 0.91 -15.70
C GLY A 183 -7.03 1.56 -15.48
N ASP A 184 -8.13 0.82 -15.57
CA ASP A 184 -9.48 1.39 -15.46
C ASP A 184 -9.90 1.57 -13.99
N PHE A 185 -9.66 2.77 -13.46
CA PHE A 185 -10.04 3.15 -12.09
C PHE A 185 -11.55 3.35 -11.89
N THR A 186 -12.33 3.43 -12.97
CA THR A 186 -13.74 3.82 -12.93
C THR A 186 -14.67 2.66 -12.60
N ARG A 187 -14.25 1.42 -12.87
CA ARG A 187 -15.10 0.25 -12.61
C ARG A 187 -15.31 0.05 -11.10
N PRO A 188 -16.55 -0.23 -10.67
CA PRO A 188 -16.84 -0.49 -9.25
C PRO A 188 -16.02 -1.64 -8.66
N GLN A 189 -15.76 -2.68 -9.45
CA GLN A 189 -15.01 -3.87 -9.05
C GLN A 189 -13.49 -3.68 -9.13
N THR A 190 -12.98 -2.58 -9.66
CA THR A 190 -11.52 -2.37 -9.74
C THR A 190 -10.95 -2.23 -8.33
N PRO A 191 -10.03 -3.11 -7.89
CA PRO A 191 -9.49 -3.05 -6.54
C PRO A 191 -8.49 -1.91 -6.38
N PHE A 192 -7.81 -1.52 -7.46
CA PHE A 192 -6.81 -0.45 -7.47
C PHE A 192 -7.44 0.95 -7.37
N GLY A 193 -6.80 1.81 -6.59
CA GLY A 193 -7.19 3.20 -6.47
C GLY A 193 -6.92 3.78 -5.08
N SER A 194 -6.93 5.09 -5.04
CA SER A 194 -6.71 5.91 -3.85
C SER A 194 -8.03 6.48 -3.36
N GLN A 195 -8.19 6.50 -2.04
CA GLN A 195 -9.26 7.27 -1.39
C GLN A 195 -9.04 8.78 -1.53
N TRP A 196 -7.80 9.20 -1.75
CA TRP A 196 -7.42 10.59 -1.95
C TRP A 196 -7.40 10.94 -3.44
N ARG A 197 -8.00 12.08 -3.79
CA ARG A 197 -7.87 12.68 -5.12
C ARG A 197 -6.64 13.58 -5.18
N VAL A 198 -5.96 13.61 -6.32
CA VAL A 198 -4.83 14.51 -6.57
C VAL A 198 -5.22 15.45 -7.70
N ASN A 199 -5.18 16.77 -7.45
CA ASN A 199 -5.63 17.80 -8.39
C ASN A 199 -7.05 17.54 -8.94
N GLY A 200 -7.96 17.08 -8.07
CA GLY A 200 -9.35 16.78 -8.43
C GLY A 200 -9.55 15.48 -9.22
N LYS A 201 -8.49 14.74 -9.57
CA LYS A 201 -8.58 13.50 -10.36
C LYS A 201 -8.56 12.25 -9.47
N ALA A 202 -9.38 11.26 -9.85
CA ALA A 202 -9.29 9.91 -9.31
C ALA A 202 -8.04 9.22 -9.85
N GLY A 203 -7.52 8.23 -9.13
CA GLY A 203 -6.30 7.51 -9.48
C GLY A 203 -5.81 6.68 -8.31
N GLY A 204 -4.55 6.24 -8.33
CA GLY A 204 -3.90 5.51 -7.25
C GLY A 204 -2.39 5.75 -7.22
N HIS A 205 -1.75 5.50 -6.08
CA HIS A 205 -0.29 5.52 -6.00
C HIS A 205 0.29 4.17 -6.44
N PHE A 206 1.36 4.22 -7.24
CA PHE A 206 2.06 3.05 -7.73
C PHE A 206 3.56 3.19 -7.49
N VAL A 207 4.18 2.11 -7.02
CA VAL A 207 5.64 1.94 -6.99
C VAL A 207 6.07 1.44 -8.36
N LEU A 208 7.02 2.12 -8.98
CA LEU A 208 7.58 1.73 -10.27
C LEU A 208 8.85 0.89 -10.10
N GLY A 209 9.27 0.24 -11.18
CA GLY A 209 10.48 -0.56 -11.23
C GLY A 209 11.75 0.26 -11.00
N ASP A 210 11.72 1.58 -11.19
CA ASP A 210 12.79 2.53 -10.82
C ASP A 210 12.78 2.90 -9.32
N GLY A 211 11.82 2.39 -8.54
CA GLY A 211 11.65 2.66 -7.11
C GLY A 211 10.89 3.96 -6.81
N SER A 212 10.53 4.74 -7.84
CA SER A 212 9.72 5.95 -7.67
C SER A 212 8.28 5.61 -7.32
N VAL A 213 7.63 6.47 -6.54
CA VAL A 213 6.19 6.37 -6.25
C VAL A 213 5.47 7.49 -7.00
N ARG A 214 4.57 7.11 -7.91
CA ARG A 214 3.83 8.05 -8.77
C ARG A 214 2.32 7.88 -8.57
N PHE A 215 1.59 8.99 -8.64
CA PHE A 215 0.13 8.96 -8.69
C PHE A 215 -0.31 8.81 -10.15
N LEU A 216 -0.97 7.70 -10.46
CA LEU A 216 -1.44 7.37 -11.80
C LEU A 216 -2.97 7.49 -11.85
N ASN A 217 -3.48 8.03 -12.95
CA ASN A 217 -4.91 8.21 -13.21
C ASN A 217 -5.22 7.74 -14.64
N GLU A 218 -6.42 8.00 -15.15
CA GLU A 218 -6.87 7.61 -16.50
C GLU A 218 -5.89 8.01 -17.63
N SER A 219 -5.18 9.13 -17.52
CA SER A 219 -4.20 9.51 -18.56
C SER A 219 -2.96 8.61 -18.59
N ALA A 220 -2.73 7.83 -17.53
CA ALA A 220 -1.65 6.85 -17.43
C ALA A 220 -2.09 5.42 -17.80
N VAL A 221 -3.35 5.23 -18.24
CA VAL A 221 -3.85 3.91 -18.70
C VAL A 221 -2.96 3.28 -19.76
N PRO A 222 -2.48 3.99 -20.81
CA PRO A 222 -1.59 3.38 -21.80
C PRO A 222 -0.28 2.88 -21.19
N PHE A 223 0.24 3.53 -20.15
CA PHE A 223 1.42 3.08 -19.42
C PHE A 223 1.12 1.80 -18.62
N LEU A 224 0.02 1.80 -17.86
CA LEU A 224 -0.39 0.65 -17.05
C LEU A 224 -0.71 -0.57 -17.93
N ALA A 225 -1.39 -0.35 -19.05
CA ALA A 225 -1.70 -1.38 -20.03
C ALA A 225 -0.45 -1.90 -20.75
N ARG A 226 0.55 -1.06 -21.07
CA ARG A 226 1.81 -1.50 -21.70
C ARG A 226 2.71 -2.31 -20.77
N SER A 227 2.63 -2.06 -19.46
CA SER A 227 3.30 -2.91 -18.46
C SER A 227 2.68 -4.30 -18.34
N GLN A 228 1.59 -4.56 -19.09
CA GLN A 228 0.96 -5.86 -19.24
C GLN A 228 1.36 -6.42 -20.61
N VAL A 229 2.24 -7.42 -20.60
CA VAL A 229 2.73 -8.08 -21.82
C VAL A 229 1.57 -8.42 -22.77
N ARG A 230 1.68 -8.03 -24.04
CA ARG A 230 0.86 -8.61 -25.12
C ARG A 230 1.49 -9.95 -25.49
N HIS A 231 0.84 -11.05 -25.11
CA HIS A 231 1.09 -12.33 -25.77
C HIS A 231 0.57 -12.29 -27.21
#